data_AF-A0A8S3V3T9-F1
#
_entry.id   AF-A0A8S3V3T9-F1
#
_cell.length_a   1.000
_cell.length_b   1.000
_cell.length_c   1.000
_cell.angle_alpha   90.00
_cell.angle_beta   90.00
_cell.angle_gamma   90.00
#
_symmetry.space_group_name_H-M   'P 1'
#
loop_
_entity.id
_entity.type
_entity.pdbx_description
1 polymer ?
#
loop_
_entity_poly.entity_id
_entity_poly.type
_entity_poly.pdbx_seq_one_letter_code
_entity_poly.pdbx_strand_id
1 'polypeptide(L)'
;MSTLKVKQEKSCIPDKLNLIKASSSEITLRWDAPPAEYKISYYEIRYRESTEQTSRWNIFETDDNRTTATIIDLKAGAEFEVKVRAVDINGEEGPYHPSIKVATIESLANKVRMRATLHSDGCPSVYLLPMKHEKMFDNKTAKARKFVLGKTNVSCVPEKTVLIIGASKSGKSLTIDGMVNYILGVSWNEDYRFSLAQELSGENITDTDDKTEWITCIRVNHSLGSKIDYNINIIEIPGFGNLEKDKQIVNRIQDYFTTEGEQGITCLNAICLVIPASTALSTEQKYIFDAILSIFDKKVAENLLILATFGDGDEPQVIEALNVALVPYKKCLQVNNVAWFGSNKNRRLPNEIYWDMSYESFKTFFLEIEKAESISLLLTKVVLKNREKIEATIRGLLPQIEEGTNKLNTLQEEVHILERHKADVEEFKDFKYKVTETHQRKVDLETGKYVTNCLQCNRTCHYPCALSDDSRKASCVAMNDGNCMVCPGKCHWQKHKNNSYRFEVFPIEVEKTYEDIKRSITLQKKTHSNKKLL
;
A
#
# COMPACT_ATOMS: atom_id res chain seq x y z
N MET A 1 -22.69 -74.32 46.30
CA MET A 1 -21.71 -73.23 46.10
C MET A 1 -22.20 -72.35 44.97
N SER A 2 -22.96 -71.31 45.31
CA SER A 2 -23.47 -70.29 44.40
C SER A 2 -22.36 -69.29 44.12
N THR A 3 -21.88 -69.26 42.87
CA THR A 3 -20.92 -68.28 42.38
C THR A 3 -21.60 -66.91 42.30
N LEU A 4 -21.23 -66.02 43.22
CA LEU A 4 -21.46 -64.58 43.14
C LEU A 4 -20.80 -64.06 41.85
N LYS A 5 -21.59 -63.87 40.80
CA LYS A 5 -21.25 -62.96 39.71
C LYS A 5 -21.22 -61.56 40.32
N VAL A 6 -20.02 -61.03 40.55
CA VAL A 6 -19.81 -59.60 40.74
C VAL A 6 -20.37 -58.91 39.49
N LYS A 7 -21.56 -58.32 39.62
CA LYS A 7 -22.04 -57.33 38.65
C LYS A 7 -21.01 -56.20 38.72
N GLN A 8 -20.19 -56.09 37.68
CA GLN A 8 -19.45 -54.87 37.39
C GLN A 8 -20.52 -53.78 37.33
N GLU A 9 -20.56 -52.91 38.35
CA GLU A 9 -21.45 -51.75 38.35
C GLU A 9 -21.20 -51.01 37.05
N LYS A 10 -22.20 -50.99 36.17
CA LYS A 10 -22.19 -50.09 35.03
C LYS A 10 -22.05 -48.70 35.64
N SER A 11 -20.93 -48.08 35.36
CA SER A 11 -20.58 -46.79 35.94
C SER A 11 -20.95 -45.73 34.90
N CYS A 12 -21.48 -44.59 35.34
CA CYS A 12 -21.75 -43.42 34.49
C CYS A 12 -20.42 -42.71 34.09
N ILE A 13 -19.40 -43.50 33.73
CA ILE A 13 -18.06 -43.04 33.39
C ILE A 13 -17.98 -42.95 31.86
N PRO A 14 -17.62 -41.78 31.31
CA PRO A 14 -17.32 -41.66 29.88
C PRO A 14 -16.11 -42.54 29.52
N ASP A 15 -16.13 -43.22 28.37
CA ASP A 15 -15.05 -44.15 27.97
C ASP A 15 -14.20 -43.56 26.83
N LYS A 16 -13.02 -44.14 26.56
CA LYS A 16 -12.13 -43.78 25.44
C LYS A 16 -11.83 -42.28 25.30
N LEU A 17 -11.59 -41.58 26.41
CA LEU A 17 -11.13 -40.19 26.35
C LEU A 17 -9.81 -40.11 25.56
N ASN A 18 -9.79 -39.33 24.49
CA ASN A 18 -8.61 -39.14 23.65
C ASN A 18 -8.52 -37.73 23.04
N LEU A 19 -7.31 -37.32 22.70
CA LEU A 19 -7.02 -36.12 21.92
C LEU A 19 -7.31 -36.39 20.43
N ILE A 20 -8.04 -35.50 19.77
CA ILE A 20 -8.31 -35.60 18.31
C ILE A 20 -7.72 -34.44 17.50
N LYS A 21 -7.50 -33.28 18.12
CA LYS A 21 -6.84 -32.12 17.49
C LYS A 21 -6.07 -31.34 18.55
N ALA A 22 -4.93 -30.80 18.18
CA ALA A 22 -4.19 -29.84 19.00
C ALA A 22 -3.68 -28.70 18.13
N SER A 23 -3.61 -27.51 18.71
CA SER A 23 -2.91 -26.35 18.17
C SER A 23 -1.95 -25.81 19.24
N SER A 24 -1.38 -24.64 19.02
CA SER A 24 -0.58 -23.96 20.05
C SER A 24 -1.38 -23.39 21.21
N SER A 25 -2.71 -23.28 21.10
CA SER A 25 -3.54 -22.71 22.17
C SER A 25 -4.86 -23.45 22.40
N GLU A 26 -5.16 -24.49 21.63
CA GLU A 26 -6.36 -25.30 21.80
C GLU A 26 -6.06 -26.79 21.75
N ILE A 27 -6.86 -27.56 22.47
CA ILE A 27 -6.96 -29.01 22.31
C ILE A 27 -8.42 -29.39 22.14
N THR A 28 -8.70 -30.27 21.20
CA THR A 28 -10.02 -30.89 21.03
C THR A 28 -9.96 -32.33 21.51
N LEU A 29 -10.81 -32.63 22.46
CA LEU A 29 -10.96 -33.93 23.10
C LEU A 29 -12.22 -34.61 22.60
N ARG A 30 -12.19 -35.94 22.58
CA ARG A 30 -13.34 -36.79 22.29
C ARG A 30 -13.40 -37.93 23.31
N TRP A 31 -14.61 -38.35 23.64
CA TRP A 31 -14.88 -39.55 24.43
C TRP A 31 -16.12 -40.27 23.88
N ASP A 32 -16.38 -41.46 24.41
CA ASP A 32 -17.60 -42.23 24.20
C ASP A 32 -18.57 -41.97 25.37
N ALA A 33 -19.85 -41.79 25.05
CA ALA A 33 -20.88 -41.57 26.06
C ALA A 33 -21.08 -42.81 26.95
N PRO A 34 -21.43 -42.64 28.24
CA PRO A 34 -21.93 -43.73 29.07
C PRO A 34 -23.18 -44.40 28.44
N PRO A 35 -23.58 -45.59 28.92
CA PRO A 35 -24.78 -46.26 28.42
C PRO A 35 -26.02 -45.36 28.41
N ALA A 36 -26.90 -45.53 27.41
CA ALA A 36 -28.06 -44.64 27.18
C ALA A 36 -29.05 -44.56 28.36
N GLU A 37 -28.97 -45.49 29.32
CA GLU A 37 -29.79 -45.50 30.54
C GLU A 37 -29.51 -44.32 31.48
N TYR A 38 -28.34 -43.68 31.40
CA TYR A 38 -27.91 -42.60 32.32
C TYR A 38 -28.36 -41.19 31.94
N LYS A 39 -29.13 -41.00 30.84
CA LYS A 39 -29.66 -39.70 30.38
C LYS A 39 -28.75 -38.49 30.70
N ILE A 40 -27.65 -38.36 29.95
CA ILE A 40 -26.65 -37.33 30.19
C ILE A 40 -27.16 -35.95 29.77
N SER A 41 -26.94 -34.96 30.63
CA SER A 41 -27.20 -33.54 30.37
C SER A 41 -25.99 -32.88 29.72
N TYR A 42 -24.84 -32.95 30.38
CA TYR A 42 -23.57 -32.39 29.91
C TYR A 42 -22.37 -33.14 30.50
N TYR A 43 -21.16 -32.73 30.13
CA TYR A 43 -19.91 -33.27 30.66
C TYR A 43 -19.08 -32.17 31.32
N GLU A 44 -18.48 -32.50 32.47
CA GLU A 44 -17.47 -31.66 33.13
C GLU A 44 -16.07 -32.21 32.81
N ILE A 45 -15.21 -31.32 32.35
CA ILE A 45 -13.83 -31.58 32.00
C ILE A 45 -12.95 -30.81 32.97
N ARG A 46 -11.98 -31.50 33.57
CA ARG A 46 -10.96 -30.88 34.40
C ARG A 46 -9.60 -30.98 33.73
N TYR A 47 -8.88 -29.87 33.70
CA TYR A 47 -7.54 -29.80 33.12
C TYR A 47 -6.56 -28.95 33.95
N ARG A 48 -5.26 -29.25 33.88
CA ARG A 48 -4.15 -28.47 34.48
C ARG A 48 -2.83 -28.76 33.78
N GLU A 49 -1.84 -27.87 33.89
CA GLU A 49 -0.48 -28.15 33.40
C GLU A 49 0.13 -29.33 34.16
N SER A 50 0.69 -30.31 33.45
CA SER A 50 1.29 -31.52 34.04
C SER A 50 2.48 -31.21 34.97
N THR A 51 3.15 -30.08 34.75
CA THR A 51 4.26 -29.59 35.58
C THR A 51 3.80 -29.04 36.93
N GLU A 52 2.51 -28.73 37.09
CA GLU A 52 1.94 -28.13 38.28
C GLU A 52 1.02 -29.11 39.01
N GLN A 53 1.58 -30.23 39.48
CA GLN A 53 0.78 -31.30 40.12
C GLN A 53 0.03 -30.89 41.38
N THR A 54 0.36 -29.74 41.98
CA THR A 54 -0.30 -29.14 43.15
C THR A 54 -1.28 -28.02 42.80
N SER A 55 -1.38 -27.60 41.53
CA SER A 55 -2.28 -26.52 41.13
C SER A 55 -3.73 -26.98 41.08
N ARG A 56 -4.63 -25.99 41.25
CA ARG A 56 -6.07 -26.18 41.15
C ARG A 56 -6.44 -26.58 39.73
N TRP A 57 -7.31 -27.58 39.60
CA TRP A 57 -7.89 -27.94 38.31
C TRP A 57 -8.75 -26.81 37.75
N ASN A 58 -8.51 -26.47 36.49
CA ASN A 58 -9.46 -25.69 35.72
C ASN A 58 -10.65 -26.57 35.34
N ILE A 59 -11.81 -25.96 35.17
CA ILE A 59 -13.07 -26.65 34.90
C ILE A 59 -13.65 -26.07 33.60
N PHE A 60 -14.09 -26.96 32.72
CA PHE A 60 -14.82 -26.65 31.49
C PHE A 60 -16.06 -27.53 31.43
N GLU A 61 -17.21 -26.97 31.10
CA GLU A 61 -18.47 -27.69 30.95
C GLU A 61 -18.94 -27.62 29.50
N THR A 62 -19.44 -28.72 28.96
CA THR A 62 -20.08 -28.71 27.64
C THR A 62 -21.48 -28.11 27.72
N ASP A 63 -21.93 -27.44 26.66
CA ASP A 63 -23.28 -26.84 26.65
C ASP A 63 -24.41 -27.89 26.60
N ASP A 64 -24.06 -29.13 26.23
CA ASP A 64 -24.98 -30.25 26.02
C ASP A 64 -24.25 -31.60 26.18
N ASN A 65 -24.91 -32.69 25.79
CA ASN A 65 -24.40 -34.06 25.88
C ASN A 65 -23.48 -34.46 24.71
N ARG A 66 -22.91 -33.51 23.96
CA ARG A 66 -21.87 -33.78 22.96
C ARG A 66 -20.68 -34.43 23.63
N THR A 67 -20.10 -35.43 22.97
CA THR A 67 -18.93 -36.16 23.47
C THR A 67 -17.60 -35.62 22.94
N THR A 68 -17.60 -34.34 22.58
CA THR A 68 -16.44 -33.61 22.05
C THR A 68 -16.40 -32.22 22.64
N ALA A 69 -15.21 -31.77 23.06
CA ALA A 69 -15.02 -30.42 23.57
C ALA A 69 -13.67 -29.86 23.12
N THR A 70 -13.64 -28.54 22.88
CA THR A 70 -12.41 -27.81 22.59
C THR A 70 -12.09 -26.90 23.76
N ILE A 71 -10.96 -27.14 24.42
CA ILE A 71 -10.41 -26.27 25.46
C ILE A 71 -9.47 -25.29 24.76
N ILE A 72 -9.70 -24.00 24.98
CA ILE A 72 -8.94 -22.88 24.38
C ILE A 72 -8.05 -22.19 25.43
N ASP A 73 -7.29 -21.18 25.00
CA ASP A 73 -6.40 -20.37 25.83
C ASP A 73 -5.34 -21.16 26.62
N LEU A 74 -4.91 -22.28 26.05
CA LEU A 74 -3.85 -23.10 26.60
C LEU A 74 -2.47 -22.54 26.24
N LYS A 75 -1.51 -22.77 27.14
CA LYS A 75 -0.10 -22.44 26.90
C LYS A 75 0.48 -23.31 25.78
N ALA A 76 1.22 -22.70 24.86
CA ALA A 76 1.84 -23.39 23.74
C ALA A 76 2.99 -24.31 24.15
N GLY A 77 3.11 -25.46 23.49
CA GLY A 77 4.15 -26.47 23.75
C GLY A 77 4.13 -27.06 25.16
N ALA A 78 3.01 -26.98 25.87
CA ALA A 78 2.86 -27.47 27.24
C ALA A 78 2.07 -28.78 27.28
N GLU A 79 2.39 -29.63 28.26
CA GLU A 79 1.64 -30.85 28.55
C GLU A 79 0.59 -30.58 29.63
N PHE A 80 -0.62 -31.08 29.42
CA PHE A 80 -1.75 -30.97 30.31
C PHE A 80 -2.24 -32.35 30.74
N GLU A 81 -2.63 -32.45 32.00
CA GLU A 81 -3.38 -33.57 32.53
C GLU A 81 -4.88 -33.25 32.41
N VAL A 82 -5.66 -34.15 31.83
CA VAL A 82 -7.10 -33.94 31.57
C VAL A 82 -7.93 -35.15 31.97
N LYS A 83 -9.11 -34.90 32.54
CA LYS A 83 -10.11 -35.93 32.86
C LYS A 83 -11.52 -35.40 32.61
N VAL A 84 -12.45 -36.31 32.33
CA VAL A 84 -13.85 -36.00 32.02
C VAL A 84 -14.78 -36.84 32.89
N ARG A 85 -15.93 -36.27 33.28
CA ARG A 85 -17.06 -36.98 33.89
C ARG A 85 -18.37 -36.56 33.23
N ALA A 86 -19.38 -37.42 33.32
CA ALA A 86 -20.73 -37.10 32.87
C ALA A 86 -21.56 -36.50 34.02
N VAL A 87 -22.48 -35.60 33.69
CA VAL A 87 -23.49 -35.06 34.60
C VAL A 87 -24.87 -35.36 34.00
N ASP A 88 -25.73 -36.01 34.77
CA ASP A 88 -27.06 -36.43 34.30
C ASP A 88 -28.07 -35.27 34.27
N ILE A 89 -29.28 -35.53 33.76
CA ILE A 89 -30.39 -34.54 33.73
C ILE A 89 -30.89 -34.09 35.11
N ASN A 90 -30.56 -34.82 36.17
CA ASN A 90 -30.92 -34.47 37.54
C ASN A 90 -29.80 -33.67 38.24
N GLY A 91 -28.66 -33.47 37.58
CA GLY A 91 -27.47 -32.82 38.13
C GLY A 91 -26.59 -33.75 38.97
N GLU A 92 -26.80 -35.07 38.90
CA GLU A 92 -25.95 -36.04 39.58
C GLU A 92 -24.63 -36.22 38.81
N GLU A 93 -23.52 -36.08 39.54
CA GLU A 93 -22.17 -36.14 39.00
C GLU A 93 -21.65 -37.58 38.97
N GLY A 94 -21.32 -38.08 37.77
CA GLY A 94 -20.66 -39.37 37.59
C GLY A 94 -19.17 -39.35 38.00
N PRO A 95 -18.52 -40.53 38.06
CA PRO A 95 -17.09 -40.60 38.33
C PRO A 95 -16.27 -40.10 37.14
N TYR A 96 -15.05 -39.66 37.42
CA TYR A 96 -14.09 -39.29 36.38
C TYR A 96 -13.53 -40.52 35.67
N HIS A 97 -13.42 -40.43 34.35
CA HIS A 97 -12.51 -41.29 33.58
C HIS A 97 -11.06 -41.05 34.06
N PRO A 98 -10.18 -42.06 34.06
CA PRO A 98 -8.76 -41.89 34.33
C PRO A 98 -8.16 -40.71 33.53
N SER A 99 -7.29 -39.93 34.18
CA SER A 99 -6.69 -38.80 33.50
C SER A 99 -5.78 -39.26 32.36
N ILE A 100 -5.79 -38.49 31.28
CA ILE A 100 -4.86 -38.64 30.16
C ILE A 100 -3.92 -37.43 30.11
N LYS A 101 -2.75 -37.63 29.52
CA LYS A 101 -1.81 -36.56 29.21
C LYS A 101 -1.95 -36.17 27.74
N VAL A 102 -2.06 -34.88 27.50
CA VAL A 102 -2.20 -34.28 26.16
C VAL A 102 -1.30 -33.07 26.05
N ALA A 103 -0.84 -32.72 24.86
CA ALA A 103 0.07 -31.60 24.68
C ALA A 103 -0.45 -30.63 23.61
N THR A 104 -0.26 -29.34 23.84
CA THR A 104 -0.38 -28.32 22.79
C THR A 104 0.86 -28.36 21.91
N ILE A 105 0.71 -27.88 20.67
CA ILE A 105 1.82 -27.79 19.71
C ILE A 105 2.66 -26.55 20.02
N GLU A 106 3.94 -26.56 19.70
CA GLU A 106 4.80 -25.38 19.79
C GLU A 106 4.29 -24.26 18.85
N SER A 107 4.17 -23.03 19.36
CA SER A 107 3.67 -21.89 18.59
C SER A 107 4.65 -21.47 17.49
N LEU A 108 4.11 -20.97 16.38
CA LEU A 108 4.92 -20.40 15.29
C LEU A 108 5.78 -19.23 15.82
N ALA A 109 5.18 -18.35 16.62
CA ALA A 109 5.87 -17.26 17.30
C ALA A 109 7.12 -17.75 18.07
N ASN A 110 7.00 -18.80 18.89
CA ASN A 110 8.15 -19.35 19.62
C ASN A 110 9.24 -19.89 18.70
N LYS A 111 8.87 -20.62 17.64
CA LYS A 111 9.83 -21.13 16.64
C LYS A 111 10.58 -20.00 15.94
N VAL A 112 9.90 -18.90 15.63
CA VAL A 112 10.51 -17.71 15.03
C VAL A 112 11.40 -17.01 16.04
N ARG A 113 10.98 -16.87 17.30
CA ARG A 113 11.77 -16.28 18.39
C ARG A 113 13.13 -16.95 18.56
N MET A 114 13.18 -18.29 18.47
CA MET A 114 14.43 -19.05 18.57
C MET A 114 15.47 -18.71 17.48
N ARG A 115 15.05 -18.07 16.39
CA ARG A 115 15.92 -17.62 15.29
C ARG A 115 16.05 -16.09 15.22
N ALA A 116 15.32 -15.38 16.07
CA ALA A 116 15.29 -13.94 16.13
C ALA A 116 16.38 -13.42 17.08
N THR A 117 16.82 -12.18 16.87
CA THR A 117 17.87 -11.56 17.69
C THR A 117 17.25 -10.64 18.72
N LEU A 118 17.63 -10.76 19.99
CA LEU A 118 17.14 -9.85 21.03
C LEU A 118 17.60 -8.42 20.72
N HIS A 119 16.64 -7.49 20.59
CA HIS A 119 16.88 -6.08 20.31
C HIS A 119 16.95 -5.26 21.60
N SER A 120 15.92 -5.40 22.43
CA SER A 120 15.80 -4.70 23.69
C SER A 120 15.23 -5.63 24.75
N ASP A 121 15.94 -5.75 25.85
CA ASP A 121 15.44 -6.47 27.00
C ASP A 121 14.41 -5.62 27.75
N GLY A 122 13.29 -6.23 28.16
CA GLY A 122 12.15 -5.48 28.67
C GLY A 122 11.01 -6.39 29.08
N CYS A 123 9.84 -5.81 29.25
CA CYS A 123 8.64 -6.57 29.55
C CYS A 123 7.45 -6.00 28.77
N PRO A 124 7.19 -6.49 27.56
CA PRO A 124 7.86 -7.62 26.89
C PRO A 124 9.24 -7.27 26.30
N SER A 125 10.12 -8.27 26.13
CA SER A 125 11.38 -8.11 25.39
C SER A 125 11.12 -8.04 23.88
N VAL A 126 11.86 -7.23 23.15
CA VAL A 126 11.67 -7.03 21.71
C VAL A 126 12.75 -7.77 20.94
N TYR A 127 12.34 -8.57 19.94
CA TYR A 127 13.21 -9.35 19.07
C TYR A 127 13.12 -8.87 17.63
N LEU A 128 14.26 -8.79 16.94
CA LEU A 128 14.35 -8.54 15.52
C LEU A 128 14.03 -9.82 14.75
N LEU A 129 13.04 -9.73 13.85
CA LEU A 129 12.69 -10.85 12.99
C LEU A 129 13.79 -11.10 11.96
N PRO A 130 14.18 -12.38 11.73
CA PRO A 130 15.21 -12.75 10.77
C PRO A 130 14.69 -12.68 9.33
N MET A 131 14.59 -11.47 8.79
CA MET A 131 14.22 -11.16 7.42
C MET A 131 15.39 -11.44 6.47
N LYS A 132 15.07 -12.05 5.34
CA LYS A 132 16.01 -12.18 4.23
C LYS A 132 15.84 -11.01 3.26
N HIS A 133 16.86 -10.18 3.08
CA HIS A 133 16.90 -9.17 2.01
C HIS A 133 17.18 -9.83 0.66
N GLU A 134 16.18 -9.85 -0.23
CA GLU A 134 16.30 -10.43 -1.57
C GLU A 134 16.80 -9.38 -2.58
N LYS A 135 18.08 -9.01 -2.49
CA LYS A 135 18.72 -7.96 -3.32
C LYS A 135 18.51 -8.10 -4.83
N MET A 136 18.29 -9.31 -5.34
CA MET A 136 18.02 -9.56 -6.76
C MET A 136 16.69 -8.94 -7.22
N PHE A 137 15.73 -8.79 -6.31
CA PHE A 137 14.41 -8.22 -6.58
C PHE A 137 14.32 -6.73 -6.24
N ASP A 138 15.42 -6.10 -5.83
CA ASP A 138 15.44 -4.66 -5.61
C ASP A 138 15.29 -3.91 -6.94
N ASN A 139 14.41 -2.93 -6.94
CA ASN A 139 14.16 -2.06 -8.07
C ASN A 139 14.89 -0.73 -7.84
N LYS A 140 16.06 -0.58 -8.47
CA LYS A 140 16.89 0.62 -8.31
C LYS A 140 16.23 1.88 -8.89
N THR A 141 15.45 1.74 -9.96
CA THR A 141 14.74 2.86 -10.61
C THR A 141 13.65 3.40 -9.69
N ALA A 142 12.80 2.52 -9.18
CA ALA A 142 11.73 2.89 -8.26
C ALA A 142 12.20 3.11 -6.82
N LYS A 143 13.48 2.87 -6.52
CA LYS A 143 14.02 2.74 -5.14
C LYS A 143 13.13 1.83 -4.28
N ALA A 144 12.83 0.62 -4.77
CA ALA A 144 12.07 -0.38 -4.03
C ALA A 144 12.94 -1.57 -3.64
N ARG A 145 12.68 -2.17 -2.47
CA ARG A 145 13.45 -3.29 -1.91
C ARG A 145 12.54 -4.36 -1.33
N LYS A 146 13.02 -5.61 -1.30
CA LYS A 146 12.19 -6.75 -0.89
C LYS A 146 12.81 -7.55 0.26
N PHE A 147 12.06 -7.69 1.34
CA PHE A 147 12.40 -8.52 2.49
C PHE A 147 11.42 -9.68 2.62
N VAL A 148 11.91 -10.85 2.99
CA VAL A 148 11.10 -12.08 3.09
C VAL A 148 11.26 -12.69 4.48
N LEU A 149 10.12 -12.94 5.13
CA LEU A 149 10.03 -13.70 6.37
C LEU A 149 9.52 -15.12 6.09
N GLY A 150 10.23 -16.11 6.63
CA GLY A 150 9.89 -17.53 6.45
C GLY A 150 10.39 -18.10 5.12
N LYS A 151 10.23 -19.42 4.95
CA LYS A 151 10.70 -20.12 3.76
C LYS A 151 9.66 -20.04 2.65
N THR A 152 10.12 -19.92 1.41
CA THR A 152 9.26 -20.02 0.24
C THR A 152 8.78 -21.47 0.11
N ASN A 153 7.48 -21.70 0.32
CA ASN A 153 6.88 -23.02 0.15
C ASN A 153 6.61 -23.26 -1.35
N VAL A 154 6.81 -24.49 -1.81
CA VAL A 154 6.60 -24.91 -3.21
C VAL A 154 5.11 -25.19 -3.49
N SER A 155 4.26 -25.18 -2.45
CA SER A 155 2.82 -25.36 -2.58
C SER A 155 2.12 -24.10 -3.11
N CYS A 156 0.99 -24.29 -3.80
CA CYS A 156 0.14 -23.22 -4.35
C CYS A 156 -0.62 -22.49 -3.22
N VAL A 157 0.11 -21.79 -2.36
CA VAL A 157 -0.47 -20.90 -1.34
C VAL A 157 -0.90 -19.61 -2.04
N PRO A 158 -2.15 -19.13 -1.84
CA PRO A 158 -2.60 -17.87 -2.39
C PRO A 158 -1.67 -16.71 -1.99
N GLU A 159 -1.55 -15.71 -2.85
CA GLU A 159 -0.74 -14.52 -2.58
C GLU A 159 -1.62 -13.28 -2.58
N LYS A 160 -1.49 -12.47 -1.53
CA LYS A 160 -2.23 -11.24 -1.34
C LYS A 160 -1.26 -10.08 -1.19
N THR A 161 -1.53 -8.97 -1.87
CA THR A 161 -0.65 -7.80 -1.85
C THR A 161 -1.41 -6.58 -1.35
N VAL A 162 -0.86 -5.91 -0.34
CA VAL A 162 -1.47 -4.74 0.30
C VAL A 162 -0.52 -3.57 0.25
N LEU A 163 -1.03 -2.41 -0.15
CA LEU A 163 -0.28 -1.17 -0.16
C LEU A 163 -0.59 -0.36 1.11
N ILE A 164 0.43 0.01 1.88
CA ILE A 164 0.29 0.82 3.09
C ILE A 164 0.78 2.23 2.84
N ILE A 165 -0.12 3.19 3.03
CA ILE A 165 0.09 4.63 2.81
C ILE A 165 -0.22 5.37 4.12
N GLY A 166 0.50 6.44 4.42
CA GLY A 166 0.24 7.25 5.61
C GLY A 166 1.33 8.30 5.83
N ALA A 167 1.00 9.37 6.55
CA ALA A 167 1.92 10.50 6.75
C ALA A 167 3.15 10.08 7.57
N SER A 168 4.21 10.88 7.51
CA SER A 168 5.30 10.76 8.48
C SER A 168 4.74 10.79 9.90
N LYS A 169 5.20 9.85 10.75
CA LYS A 169 4.74 9.67 12.14
C LYS A 169 3.28 9.25 12.33
N SER A 170 2.56 8.82 11.27
CA SER A 170 1.20 8.27 11.44
C SER A 170 1.13 6.91 12.13
N GLY A 171 2.28 6.30 12.46
CA GLY A 171 2.35 4.99 13.10
C GLY A 171 2.42 3.79 12.15
N LYS A 172 2.66 4.00 10.84
CA LYS A 172 2.77 2.93 9.82
C LYS A 172 3.66 1.76 10.25
N SER A 173 4.94 2.01 10.52
CA SER A 173 5.90 0.94 10.76
C SER A 173 5.57 0.16 12.04
N LEU A 174 5.07 0.83 13.09
CA LEU A 174 4.56 0.17 14.29
C LEU A 174 3.30 -0.66 14.01
N THR A 175 2.43 -0.18 13.13
CA THR A 175 1.23 -0.92 12.70
C THR A 175 1.64 -2.18 11.91
N ILE A 176 2.68 -2.09 11.07
CA ILE A 176 3.24 -3.24 10.34
C ILE A 176 3.88 -4.24 11.30
N ASP A 177 4.62 -3.78 12.31
CA ASP A 177 5.12 -4.67 13.37
C ASP A 177 3.95 -5.40 14.05
N GLY A 178 2.88 -4.69 14.42
CA GLY A 178 1.66 -5.27 14.97
C GLY A 178 1.01 -6.31 14.04
N MET A 179 0.92 -6.01 12.75
CA MET A 179 0.43 -6.93 11.72
C MET A 179 1.25 -8.23 11.70
N VAL A 180 2.59 -8.15 11.73
CA VAL A 180 3.44 -9.34 11.71
C VAL A 180 3.34 -10.13 13.01
N ASN A 181 3.26 -9.48 14.16
CA ASN A 181 3.01 -10.15 15.45
C ASN A 181 1.66 -10.91 15.42
N TYR A 182 0.60 -10.29 14.89
CA TYR A 182 -0.68 -10.95 14.67
C TYR A 182 -0.55 -12.17 13.76
N ILE A 183 0.09 -12.02 12.58
CA ILE A 183 0.26 -13.11 11.60
C ILE A 183 1.02 -14.30 12.21
N LEU A 184 2.02 -14.05 13.04
CA LEU A 184 2.82 -15.08 13.74
C LEU A 184 2.10 -15.70 14.94
N GLY A 185 0.95 -15.15 15.34
CA GLY A 185 0.13 -15.66 16.43
C GLY A 185 0.62 -15.30 17.82
N VAL A 186 1.36 -14.19 17.96
CA VAL A 186 1.79 -13.66 19.26
C VAL A 186 0.57 -13.33 20.11
N SER A 187 0.58 -13.76 21.37
CA SER A 187 -0.51 -13.50 22.32
C SER A 187 -0.12 -12.46 23.37
N TRP A 188 -1.12 -11.87 24.04
CA TRP A 188 -0.92 -10.85 25.07
C TRP A 188 0.03 -11.31 26.18
N ASN A 189 -0.15 -12.55 26.62
CA ASN A 189 0.58 -13.17 27.74
C ASN A 189 2.03 -13.57 27.40
N GLU A 190 2.44 -13.54 26.13
CA GLU A 190 3.84 -13.78 25.77
C GLU A 190 4.72 -12.65 26.29
N ASP A 191 5.90 -13.00 26.78
CA ASP A 191 6.89 -12.06 27.35
C ASP A 191 7.80 -11.43 26.30
N TYR A 192 7.50 -11.64 25.01
CA TYR A 192 8.27 -11.11 23.90
C TYR A 192 7.38 -10.51 22.80
N ARG A 193 7.96 -9.61 21.98
CA ARG A 193 7.36 -9.03 20.77
C ARG A 193 8.38 -8.99 19.65
N PHE A 194 7.88 -8.93 18.42
CA PHE A 194 8.71 -8.81 17.23
C PHE A 194 8.74 -7.38 16.68
N SER A 195 9.88 -6.96 16.15
CA SER A 195 10.02 -5.72 15.37
C SER A 195 10.84 -5.95 14.11
N LEU A 196 10.53 -5.17 13.08
CA LEU A 196 11.20 -5.14 11.78
C LEU A 196 12.23 -3.98 11.68
N ALA A 197 12.29 -3.11 12.70
CA ALA A 197 12.91 -1.77 12.60
C ALA A 197 14.39 -1.75 12.19
N GLN A 198 15.19 -2.73 12.62
CA GLN A 198 16.62 -2.75 12.30
C GLN A 198 16.94 -3.48 10.99
N GLU A 199 16.19 -4.52 10.64
CA GLU A 199 16.44 -5.30 9.42
C GLU A 199 16.06 -4.55 8.14
N LEU A 200 15.01 -3.74 8.22
CA LEU A 200 14.65 -2.80 7.16
C LEU A 200 15.63 -1.62 7.06
N SER A 201 16.62 -1.48 7.94
CA SER A 201 17.60 -0.38 7.84
C SER A 201 18.86 -0.76 7.04
N GLY A 202 19.07 -2.05 6.74
CA GLY A 202 20.23 -2.56 6.00
C GLY A 202 21.55 -2.44 6.77
N GLU A 203 22.36 -3.50 6.79
CA GLU A 203 23.58 -3.58 7.62
C GLU A 203 24.72 -2.58 7.27
N ASN A 204 24.56 -1.63 6.33
CA ASN A 204 25.64 -0.70 5.94
C ASN A 204 25.15 0.67 5.44
N ILE A 205 24.12 1.27 6.02
CA ILE A 205 23.69 2.64 5.66
C ILE A 205 24.02 3.60 6.80
N THR A 206 25.19 4.23 6.69
CA THR A 206 25.73 5.22 7.65
C THR A 206 25.00 6.57 7.61
N ASP A 207 24.16 6.82 6.60
CA ASP A 207 23.36 8.04 6.51
C ASP A 207 21.92 7.83 7.00
N THR A 208 21.49 8.70 7.89
CA THR A 208 20.15 8.71 8.46
C THR A 208 19.09 9.24 7.47
N ASP A 209 19.51 9.95 6.42
CA ASP A 209 18.63 10.53 5.40
C ASP A 209 18.10 9.49 4.38
N ASP A 210 18.91 8.49 3.99
CA ASP A 210 18.53 7.49 2.98
C ASP A 210 17.55 6.41 3.50
N LYS A 211 17.38 6.36 4.83
CA LYS A 211 16.50 5.40 5.55
C LYS A 211 15.01 5.63 5.28
N THR A 212 14.62 6.80 4.79
CA THR A 212 13.23 7.24 4.65
C THR A 212 12.76 7.38 3.20
N GLU A 213 13.54 6.88 2.24
CA GLU A 213 13.27 7.09 0.82
C GLU A 213 12.77 5.86 0.05
N TRP A 214 13.06 4.65 0.55
CA TRP A 214 12.82 3.41 -0.20
C TRP A 214 11.43 2.84 0.05
N ILE A 215 10.75 2.43 -1.04
CA ILE A 215 9.55 1.60 -0.96
C ILE A 215 9.97 0.21 -0.46
N THR A 216 9.32 -0.28 0.58
CA THR A 216 9.72 -1.54 1.22
C THR A 216 8.62 -2.58 1.05
N CYS A 217 8.93 -3.66 0.35
CA CYS A 217 8.04 -4.82 0.22
C CYS A 217 8.44 -5.87 1.27
N ILE A 218 7.53 -6.15 2.19
CA ILE A 218 7.69 -7.16 3.26
C ILE A 218 6.81 -8.35 2.90
N ARG A 219 7.41 -9.44 2.48
CA ARG A 219 6.71 -10.70 2.23
C ARG A 219 6.73 -11.55 3.49
N VAL A 220 5.56 -11.92 3.99
CA VAL A 220 5.41 -12.92 5.05
C VAL A 220 4.83 -14.18 4.44
N ASN A 221 5.64 -15.24 4.39
CA ASN A 221 5.20 -16.53 3.86
C ASN A 221 4.32 -17.26 4.89
N HIS A 222 3.21 -17.81 4.43
CA HIS A 222 2.36 -18.68 5.25
C HIS A 222 3.17 -19.86 5.80
N SER A 223 2.97 -20.15 7.08
CA SER A 223 3.54 -21.30 7.76
C SER A 223 2.50 -21.87 8.72
N LEU A 224 2.56 -23.18 8.97
CA LEU A 224 1.65 -23.83 9.91
C LEU A 224 1.68 -23.12 11.27
N GLY A 225 0.51 -22.74 11.77
CA GLY A 225 0.35 -21.96 13.01
C GLY A 225 0.22 -20.45 12.80
N SER A 226 0.33 -19.96 11.56
CA SER A 226 0.01 -18.58 11.23
C SER A 226 -1.50 -18.29 11.37
N LYS A 227 -1.84 -17.03 11.65
CA LYS A 227 -3.25 -16.57 11.75
C LYS A 227 -3.90 -16.29 10.39
N ILE A 228 -3.13 -16.31 9.31
CA ILE A 228 -3.62 -16.21 7.93
C ILE A 228 -3.18 -17.46 7.16
N ASP A 229 -3.92 -17.85 6.13
CA ASP A 229 -3.69 -19.06 5.33
C ASP A 229 -3.10 -18.76 3.93
N TYR A 230 -2.69 -17.52 3.70
CA TYR A 230 -2.09 -17.04 2.44
C TYR A 230 -0.74 -16.33 2.68
N ASN A 231 0.07 -16.22 1.63
CA ASN A 231 1.26 -15.37 1.64
C ASN A 231 0.82 -13.91 1.49
N ILE A 232 1.38 -13.02 2.31
CA ILE A 232 1.08 -11.59 2.22
C ILE A 232 2.32 -10.78 1.84
N ASN A 233 2.17 -9.88 0.87
CA ASN A 233 3.14 -8.84 0.58
C ASN A 233 2.59 -7.51 1.11
N ILE A 234 3.31 -6.89 2.04
CA ILE A 234 3.01 -5.59 2.59
C ILE A 234 3.96 -4.58 1.94
N ILE A 235 3.43 -3.68 1.12
CA ILE A 235 4.20 -2.62 0.46
C ILE A 235 4.09 -1.37 1.31
N GLU A 236 5.13 -1.06 2.08
CA GLU A 236 5.22 0.17 2.86
C GLU A 236 5.74 1.31 1.97
N ILE A 237 4.91 2.35 1.80
CA ILE A 237 5.34 3.61 1.21
C ILE A 237 5.92 4.50 2.31
N PRO A 238 7.08 5.15 2.07
CA PRO A 238 7.62 6.12 3.02
C PRO A 238 6.64 7.23 3.40
N GLY A 239 6.80 7.76 4.61
CA GLY A 239 5.92 8.82 5.10
C GLY A 239 6.02 10.10 4.29
N PHE A 240 4.89 10.56 3.76
CA PHE A 240 4.78 11.88 3.11
C PHE A 240 4.60 13.01 4.13
N GLY A 241 4.68 14.25 3.67
CA GLY A 241 4.58 15.46 4.49
C GLY A 241 5.56 16.57 4.08
N ASN A 242 6.31 16.37 2.99
CA ASN A 242 7.13 17.39 2.37
C ASN A 242 6.84 17.39 0.87
N LEU A 243 6.14 18.43 0.40
CA LEU A 243 5.65 18.60 -0.98
C LEU A 243 6.70 18.31 -2.07
N GLU A 244 7.97 18.64 -1.84
CA GLU A 244 9.04 18.39 -2.82
C GLU A 244 9.38 16.90 -2.93
N LYS A 245 9.46 16.21 -1.78
CA LYS A 245 9.71 14.76 -1.71
C LYS A 245 8.49 13.96 -2.16
N ASP A 246 7.29 14.46 -1.87
CA ASP A 246 6.02 13.78 -2.13
C ASP A 246 5.79 13.56 -3.64
N LYS A 247 6.16 14.51 -4.50
CA LYS A 247 6.12 14.32 -5.97
C LYS A 247 7.03 13.19 -6.44
N GLN A 248 8.21 13.03 -5.82
CA GLN A 248 9.12 11.93 -6.16
C GLN A 248 8.57 10.59 -5.70
N ILE A 249 7.88 10.54 -4.55
CA ILE A 249 7.24 9.32 -4.04
C ILE A 249 6.18 8.83 -5.02
N VAL A 250 5.33 9.73 -5.53
CA VAL A 250 4.31 9.39 -6.55
C VAL A 250 4.97 8.77 -7.79
N ASN A 251 6.05 9.37 -8.31
CA ASN A 251 6.77 8.82 -9.46
C ASN A 251 7.38 7.45 -9.17
N ARG A 252 7.97 7.25 -7.99
CA ARG A 252 8.54 5.95 -7.58
C ARG A 252 7.48 4.86 -7.49
N ILE A 253 6.29 5.19 -6.98
CA ILE A 253 5.15 4.27 -6.95
C ILE A 253 4.75 3.88 -8.38
N GLN A 254 4.68 4.86 -9.29
CA GLN A 254 4.38 4.61 -10.70
C GLN A 254 5.45 3.72 -11.36
N ASP A 255 6.73 3.98 -11.12
CA ASP A 255 7.83 3.15 -11.62
C ASP A 255 7.75 1.72 -11.08
N TYR A 256 7.44 1.56 -9.79
CA TYR A 256 7.33 0.25 -9.16
C TYR A 256 6.16 -0.56 -9.74
N PHE A 257 5.02 0.10 -10.01
CA PHE A 257 3.85 -0.54 -10.63
C PHE A 257 4.03 -0.82 -12.11
N THR A 258 4.83 -0.02 -12.82
CA THR A 258 5.04 -0.20 -14.26
C THR A 258 6.17 -1.17 -14.59
N THR A 259 7.07 -1.42 -13.64
CA THR A 259 8.13 -2.44 -13.77
C THR A 259 7.53 -3.82 -14.04
N GLU A 260 8.18 -4.58 -14.94
CA GLU A 260 7.77 -5.94 -15.30
C GLU A 260 8.50 -6.99 -14.45
N GLY A 261 7.87 -8.15 -14.28
CA GLY A 261 8.45 -9.27 -13.54
C GLY A 261 8.50 -9.08 -12.02
N GLU A 262 9.43 -9.76 -11.38
CA GLU A 262 9.51 -9.90 -9.91
C GLU A 262 10.10 -8.67 -9.19
N GLN A 263 10.59 -7.69 -9.96
CA GLN A 263 11.06 -6.38 -9.47
C GLN A 263 9.96 -5.31 -9.44
N GLY A 264 8.75 -5.64 -9.91
CA GLY A 264 7.58 -4.77 -9.88
C GLY A 264 6.41 -5.40 -9.12
N ILE A 265 5.25 -4.75 -9.19
CA ILE A 265 3.99 -5.28 -8.66
C ILE A 265 3.02 -5.47 -9.82
N THR A 266 2.41 -6.66 -9.90
CA THR A 266 1.45 -7.00 -10.96
C THR A 266 0.00 -6.79 -10.55
N CYS A 267 -0.31 -6.97 -9.26
CA CYS A 267 -1.65 -6.82 -8.72
C CYS A 267 -1.65 -6.37 -7.25
N LEU A 268 -2.76 -5.76 -6.84
CA LEU A 268 -3.06 -5.37 -5.45
C LEU A 268 -4.40 -5.97 -5.03
N ASN A 269 -4.53 -6.34 -3.77
CA ASN A 269 -5.78 -6.80 -3.18
C ASN A 269 -6.43 -5.71 -2.32
N ALA A 270 -5.65 -4.89 -1.63
CA ALA A 270 -6.16 -3.80 -0.83
C ALA A 270 -5.19 -2.62 -0.77
N ILE A 271 -5.76 -1.44 -0.53
CA ILE A 271 -5.00 -0.27 -0.11
C ILE A 271 -5.37 0.01 1.34
N CYS A 272 -4.37 0.29 2.16
CA CYS A 272 -4.53 0.60 3.56
C CYS A 272 -4.00 2.01 3.83
N LEU A 273 -4.88 2.89 4.29
CA LEU A 273 -4.52 4.21 4.75
C LEU A 273 -4.34 4.23 6.28
N VAL A 274 -3.13 4.56 6.74
CA VAL A 274 -2.78 4.65 8.16
C VAL A 274 -2.74 6.11 8.59
N ILE A 275 -3.66 6.48 9.47
CA ILE A 275 -3.88 7.85 9.94
C ILE A 275 -4.14 7.86 11.45
N PRO A 276 -3.62 8.82 12.24
CA PRO A 276 -3.95 8.91 13.66
C PRO A 276 -5.43 9.21 13.88
N ALA A 277 -6.04 8.55 14.86
CA ALA A 277 -7.47 8.65 15.20
C ALA A 277 -7.91 10.07 15.59
N SER A 278 -7.02 10.83 16.23
CA SER A 278 -7.24 12.19 16.72
C SER A 278 -6.86 13.30 15.73
N THR A 279 -6.46 12.94 14.49
CA THR A 279 -5.97 13.92 13.52
C THR A 279 -7.06 14.33 12.53
N ALA A 280 -7.24 15.64 12.35
CA ALA A 280 -7.94 16.20 11.20
C ALA A 280 -7.03 16.13 9.96
N LEU A 281 -7.59 15.72 8.82
CA LEU A 281 -6.88 15.68 7.54
C LEU A 281 -6.48 17.09 7.09
N SER A 282 -5.18 17.35 6.96
CA SER A 282 -4.72 18.60 6.36
C SER A 282 -4.93 18.62 4.84
N THR A 283 -4.98 19.80 4.24
CA THR A 283 -5.11 19.97 2.78
C THR A 283 -3.99 19.26 2.03
N GLU A 284 -2.78 19.27 2.57
CA GLU A 284 -1.60 18.63 1.98
C GLU A 284 -1.71 17.10 2.04
N GLN A 285 -2.18 16.56 3.18
CA GLN A 285 -2.44 15.13 3.33
C GLN A 285 -3.53 14.66 2.37
N LYS A 286 -4.60 15.45 2.20
CA LYS A 286 -5.65 15.16 1.23
C LYS A 286 -5.10 15.12 -0.19
N TYR A 287 -4.31 16.13 -0.59
CA TYR A 287 -3.73 16.17 -1.94
C TYR A 287 -2.91 14.92 -2.26
N ILE A 288 -2.05 14.46 -1.34
CA ILE A 288 -1.21 13.28 -1.61
C ILE A 288 -2.02 11.99 -1.60
N PHE A 289 -3.07 11.89 -0.77
CA PHE A 289 -4.02 10.79 -0.87
C PHE A 289 -4.72 10.79 -2.20
N ASP A 290 -5.26 11.92 -2.65
CA ASP A 290 -5.92 12.04 -3.94
C ASP A 290 -4.94 11.71 -5.09
N ALA A 291 -3.69 12.18 -5.01
CA ALA A 291 -2.66 11.90 -6.00
C ALA A 291 -2.35 10.40 -6.08
N ILE A 292 -2.13 9.74 -4.94
CA ILE A 292 -1.86 8.30 -4.89
C ILE A 292 -3.10 7.50 -5.30
N LEU A 293 -4.28 7.82 -4.76
CA LEU A 293 -5.56 7.20 -5.12
C LEU A 293 -5.86 7.36 -6.62
N SER A 294 -5.49 8.49 -7.24
CA SER A 294 -5.68 8.72 -8.67
C SER A 294 -4.85 7.81 -9.57
N ILE A 295 -3.78 7.20 -9.05
CA ILE A 295 -2.99 6.18 -9.78
C ILE A 295 -3.84 4.92 -9.97
N PHE A 296 -4.75 4.67 -9.04
CA PHE A 296 -5.61 3.50 -9.05
C PHE A 296 -6.92 3.78 -9.77
N ASP A 297 -7.48 2.74 -10.39
CA ASP A 297 -8.80 2.83 -11.01
C ASP A 297 -9.89 3.03 -9.94
N LYS A 298 -11.07 3.50 -10.32
CA LYS A 298 -12.21 3.74 -9.40
C LYS A 298 -12.58 2.50 -8.57
N LYS A 299 -12.33 1.29 -9.10
CA LYS A 299 -12.57 0.02 -8.39
C LYS A 299 -11.69 -0.19 -7.16
N VAL A 300 -10.58 0.53 -7.04
CA VAL A 300 -9.65 0.35 -5.92
C VAL A 300 -10.11 1.08 -4.66
N ALA A 301 -10.92 2.12 -4.82
CA ALA A 301 -11.61 2.79 -3.71
C ALA A 301 -12.51 1.81 -2.93
N GLU A 302 -13.10 0.82 -3.59
CA GLU A 302 -13.94 -0.22 -2.96
C GLU A 302 -13.14 -1.16 -2.04
N ASN A 303 -11.81 -1.22 -2.22
CA ASN A 303 -10.88 -2.00 -1.41
C ASN A 303 -9.96 -1.13 -0.54
N LEU A 304 -10.33 0.13 -0.29
CA LEU A 304 -9.62 1.01 0.64
C LEU A 304 -10.05 0.71 2.09
N LEU A 305 -9.07 0.36 2.92
CA LEU A 305 -9.23 0.16 4.37
C LEU A 305 -8.52 1.29 5.10
N ILE A 306 -9.11 1.79 6.18
CA ILE A 306 -8.50 2.78 7.06
C ILE A 306 -8.05 2.10 8.35
N LEU A 307 -6.81 2.33 8.76
CA LEU A 307 -6.29 2.00 10.09
C LEU A 307 -6.09 3.31 10.86
N ALA A 308 -7.02 3.58 11.77
CA ALA A 308 -6.98 4.70 12.69
C ALA A 308 -6.05 4.37 13.86
N THR A 309 -4.83 4.91 13.84
CA THR A 309 -3.80 4.63 14.85
C THR A 309 -3.97 5.47 16.10
N PHE A 310 -3.40 5.02 17.22
CA PHE A 310 -3.51 5.70 18.52
C PHE A 310 -4.96 5.83 18.99
N GLY A 311 -5.83 4.90 18.56
CA GLY A 311 -7.22 4.84 19.01
C GLY A 311 -7.32 4.48 20.49
N ASP A 312 -8.26 5.10 21.16
CA ASP A 312 -8.62 4.87 22.56
C ASP A 312 -9.90 4.01 22.70
N GLY A 313 -10.50 3.59 21.58
CA GLY A 313 -11.72 2.79 21.54
C GLY A 313 -12.99 3.61 21.35
N ASP A 314 -12.93 4.94 21.50
CA ASP A 314 -14.03 5.85 21.19
C ASP A 314 -14.10 6.13 19.67
N GLU A 315 -15.21 6.70 19.18
CA GLU A 315 -15.34 6.99 17.75
C GLU A 315 -14.23 7.95 17.26
N PRO A 316 -13.40 7.57 16.27
CA PRO A 316 -12.26 8.38 15.85
C PRO A 316 -12.69 9.69 15.19
N GLN A 317 -12.13 10.82 15.63
CA GLN A 317 -12.36 12.14 15.04
C GLN A 317 -12.00 12.19 13.54
N VAL A 318 -11.05 11.34 13.12
CA VAL A 318 -10.67 11.22 11.71
C VAL A 318 -11.82 10.78 10.79
N ILE A 319 -12.86 10.12 11.30
CA ILE A 319 -14.03 9.73 10.50
C ILE A 319 -14.74 10.96 9.93
N GLU A 320 -14.94 11.99 10.75
CA GLU A 320 -15.55 13.23 10.30
C GLU A 320 -14.70 13.90 9.22
N ALA A 321 -13.37 13.94 9.42
CA ALA A 321 -12.45 14.49 8.46
C ALA A 321 -12.47 13.74 7.11
N LEU A 322 -12.53 12.40 7.14
CA LEU A 322 -12.63 11.57 5.93
C LEU A 322 -13.93 11.82 5.17
N ASN A 323 -15.04 11.98 5.89
CA ASN A 323 -16.35 12.29 5.32
C ASN A 323 -16.37 13.66 4.66
N VAL A 324 -15.86 14.70 5.34
CA VAL A 324 -15.71 16.05 4.76
C VAL A 324 -14.78 16.04 3.54
N ALA A 325 -13.72 15.23 3.58
CA ALA A 325 -12.80 15.07 2.48
C ALA A 325 -13.38 14.27 1.30
N LEU A 326 -14.53 13.61 1.47
CA LEU A 326 -15.17 12.70 0.51
C LEU A 326 -14.24 11.54 0.10
N VAL A 327 -13.44 11.04 1.05
CA VAL A 327 -12.55 9.90 0.80
C VAL A 327 -13.38 8.62 0.89
N PRO A 328 -13.51 7.83 -0.20
CA PRO A 328 -14.25 6.57 -0.16
C PRO A 328 -13.44 5.51 0.60
N TYR A 329 -14.04 4.83 1.56
CA TYR A 329 -13.43 3.70 2.24
C TYR A 329 -14.45 2.60 2.57
N LYS A 330 -13.99 1.35 2.61
CA LYS A 330 -14.82 0.18 2.92
C LYS A 330 -15.04 0.01 4.43
N LYS A 331 -13.95 0.11 5.19
CA LYS A 331 -13.95 -0.03 6.66
C LYS A 331 -12.91 0.88 7.28
N CYS A 332 -13.22 1.40 8.46
CA CYS A 332 -12.29 2.09 9.36
C CYS A 332 -12.12 1.24 10.62
N LEU A 333 -10.88 0.86 10.93
CA LEU A 333 -10.52 -0.03 12.02
C LEU A 333 -9.53 0.70 12.94
N GLN A 334 -9.73 0.61 14.25
CA GLN A 334 -8.83 1.26 15.21
C GLN A 334 -7.71 0.33 15.65
N VAL A 335 -6.51 0.90 15.75
CA VAL A 335 -5.33 0.21 16.25
C VAL A 335 -4.63 1.12 17.25
N ASN A 336 -4.24 0.57 18.40
CA ASN A 336 -3.44 1.28 19.37
C ASN A 336 -2.00 0.71 19.35
N ASN A 337 -1.09 1.47 18.76
CA ASN A 337 0.30 1.06 18.61
C ASN A 337 1.05 0.96 19.94
N VAL A 338 0.56 1.59 21.01
CA VAL A 338 1.16 1.51 22.35
C VAL A 338 0.93 0.13 22.98
N ALA A 339 -0.21 -0.51 22.70
CA ALA A 339 -0.56 -1.80 23.30
C ALA A 339 0.36 -2.93 22.84
N TRP A 340 0.86 -2.89 21.60
CA TRP A 340 1.70 -3.95 21.04
C TRP A 340 3.02 -4.12 21.78
N PHE A 341 3.63 -3.01 22.22
CA PHE A 341 4.91 -2.99 22.92
C PHE A 341 4.79 -2.54 24.38
N GLY A 342 3.55 -2.32 24.85
CA GLY A 342 3.24 -1.91 26.21
C GLY A 342 3.49 -3.03 27.21
N SER A 343 3.74 -2.66 28.47
CA SER A 343 4.02 -3.66 29.48
C SER A 343 2.80 -4.51 29.82
N ASN A 344 3.00 -5.82 29.84
CA ASN A 344 2.01 -6.82 30.25
C ASN A 344 2.08 -7.19 31.75
N LYS A 345 3.13 -6.77 32.49
CA LYS A 345 3.26 -7.00 33.95
C LYS A 345 2.57 -5.94 34.80
N ASN A 346 2.58 -4.70 34.34
CA ASN A 346 1.82 -3.63 34.99
C ASN A 346 0.42 -3.62 34.38
N ARG A 347 -0.52 -4.36 34.97
CA ARG A 347 -1.97 -4.33 34.67
C ARG A 347 -2.59 -2.96 34.98
N ARG A 348 -2.04 -1.88 34.42
CA ARG A 348 -2.79 -0.64 34.23
C ARG A 348 -3.82 -0.98 33.16
N LEU A 349 -5.09 -0.92 33.57
CA LEU A 349 -6.28 -1.36 32.86
C LEU A 349 -6.43 -0.95 31.36
N PRO A 350 -5.75 0.07 30.79
CA PRO A 350 -5.94 0.38 29.36
C PRO A 350 -5.26 -0.58 28.37
N ASN A 351 -4.11 -1.20 28.70
CA ASN A 351 -3.27 -1.84 27.66
C ASN A 351 -3.86 -3.15 27.09
N GLU A 352 -4.49 -3.96 27.94
CA GLU A 352 -5.11 -5.24 27.53
C GLU A 352 -6.35 -4.98 26.65
N ILE A 353 -7.17 -3.98 27.02
CA ILE A 353 -8.31 -3.54 26.21
C ILE A 353 -7.84 -3.05 24.83
N TYR A 354 -6.78 -2.24 24.80
CA TYR A 354 -6.19 -1.76 23.56
C TYR A 354 -5.55 -2.86 22.71
N TRP A 355 -5.02 -3.92 23.35
CA TRP A 355 -4.54 -5.11 22.68
C TRP A 355 -5.70 -5.85 22.00
N ASP A 356 -6.76 -6.17 22.73
CA ASP A 356 -7.92 -6.90 22.21
C ASP A 356 -8.59 -6.14 21.06
N MET A 357 -8.76 -4.83 21.22
CA MET A 357 -9.26 -3.94 20.16
C MET A 357 -8.38 -4.05 18.90
N SER A 358 -7.06 -3.92 19.06
CA SER A 358 -6.12 -3.97 17.93
C SER A 358 -6.08 -5.37 17.29
N TYR A 359 -6.20 -6.42 18.09
CA TYR A 359 -6.23 -7.81 17.64
C TYR A 359 -7.47 -8.10 16.79
N GLU A 360 -8.66 -7.71 17.25
CA GLU A 360 -9.91 -7.88 16.49
C GLU A 360 -9.93 -7.00 15.23
N SER A 361 -9.35 -5.80 15.29
CA SER A 361 -9.13 -4.96 14.10
C SER A 361 -8.25 -5.66 13.07
N PHE A 362 -7.11 -6.25 13.46
CA PHE A 362 -6.24 -6.96 12.51
C PHE A 362 -6.89 -8.23 11.97
N LYS A 363 -7.58 -8.99 12.80
CA LYS A 363 -8.38 -10.14 12.36
C LYS A 363 -9.39 -9.74 11.28
N THR A 364 -10.14 -8.67 11.53
CA THR A 364 -11.07 -8.12 10.54
C THR A 364 -10.34 -7.67 9.27
N PHE A 365 -9.23 -6.94 9.41
CA PHE A 365 -8.40 -6.46 8.30
C PHE A 365 -7.93 -7.59 7.37
N PHE A 366 -7.35 -8.65 7.93
CA PHE A 366 -6.87 -9.78 7.14
C PHE A 366 -8.00 -10.59 6.50
N LEU A 367 -9.14 -10.75 7.18
CA LEU A 367 -10.33 -11.38 6.59
C LEU A 367 -10.89 -10.57 5.41
N GLU A 368 -10.79 -9.24 5.43
CA GLU A 368 -11.17 -8.41 4.27
C GLU A 368 -10.21 -8.59 3.10
N ILE A 369 -8.90 -8.71 3.36
CA ILE A 369 -7.88 -8.93 2.33
C ILE A 369 -8.03 -10.32 1.68
N GLU A 370 -8.35 -11.34 2.48
CA GLU A 370 -8.62 -12.70 2.02
C GLU A 370 -9.75 -12.70 0.97
N LYS A 371 -10.83 -11.98 1.26
CA LYS A 371 -12.02 -11.85 0.40
C LYS A 371 -11.82 -10.91 -0.78
N ALA A 372 -10.85 -10.01 -0.71
CA ALA A 372 -10.63 -9.00 -1.73
C ALA A 372 -10.12 -9.60 -3.06
N GLU A 373 -10.79 -9.25 -4.15
CA GLU A 373 -10.37 -9.60 -5.51
C GLU A 373 -9.08 -8.89 -5.88
N SER A 374 -8.23 -9.57 -6.66
CA SER A 374 -6.98 -9.00 -7.14
C SER A 374 -7.24 -7.99 -8.25
N ILE A 375 -6.86 -6.74 -8.00
CA ILE A 375 -6.87 -5.66 -8.98
C ILE A 375 -5.58 -5.73 -9.79
N SER A 376 -5.70 -5.93 -11.10
CA SER A 376 -4.54 -5.87 -12.00
C SER A 376 -4.07 -4.42 -12.19
N LEU A 377 -2.77 -4.19 -12.04
CA LEU A 377 -2.15 -2.88 -12.29
C LEU A 377 -1.85 -2.65 -13.79
N LEU A 378 -2.17 -3.59 -14.69
CA LEU A 378 -1.95 -3.45 -16.13
C LEU A 378 -2.68 -2.23 -16.72
N LEU A 379 -3.94 -2.02 -16.34
CA LEU A 379 -4.72 -0.84 -16.77
C LEU A 379 -4.11 0.45 -16.23
N THR A 380 -3.62 0.45 -14.98
CA THR A 380 -2.87 1.56 -14.39
C THR A 380 -1.63 1.91 -15.19
N LYS A 381 -0.87 0.92 -15.71
CA LYS A 381 0.31 1.20 -16.58
C LYS A 381 -0.09 2.01 -17.82
N VAL A 382 -1.21 1.65 -18.46
CA VAL A 382 -1.71 2.34 -19.66
C VAL A 382 -2.19 3.75 -19.31
N VAL A 383 -2.94 3.91 -18.22
CA VAL A 383 -3.45 5.21 -17.76
C VAL A 383 -2.29 6.17 -17.44
N LEU A 384 -1.26 5.68 -16.73
CA LEU A 384 -0.08 6.49 -16.39
C LEU A 384 0.68 6.95 -17.64
N LYS A 385 0.92 6.04 -18.59
CA LYS A 385 1.56 6.38 -19.88
C LYS A 385 0.75 7.40 -20.67
N ASN A 386 -0.58 7.31 -20.63
CA ASN A 386 -1.46 8.27 -21.28
C ASN A 386 -1.44 9.65 -20.59
N ARG A 387 -1.39 9.70 -19.25
CA ARG A 387 -1.22 10.97 -18.52
C ARG A 387 0.09 11.66 -18.88
N GLU A 388 1.19 10.92 -18.92
CA GLU A 388 2.50 11.46 -19.32
C GLU A 388 2.45 12.06 -20.74
N LYS A 389 1.82 11.35 -21.69
CA LYS A 389 1.55 11.85 -23.05
C LYS A 389 0.75 13.15 -23.06
N ILE A 390 -0.33 13.23 -22.27
CA ILE A 390 -1.18 14.42 -22.17
C ILE A 390 -0.39 15.59 -21.60
N GLU A 391 0.34 15.40 -20.50
CA GLU A 391 1.16 16.45 -19.89
C GLU A 391 2.23 16.99 -20.83
N ALA A 392 2.94 16.10 -21.52
CA ALA A 392 3.93 16.51 -22.52
C ALA A 392 3.28 17.28 -23.68
N THR A 393 2.09 16.88 -24.10
CA THR A 393 1.33 17.55 -25.16
C THR A 393 0.90 18.95 -24.70
N ILE A 394 0.35 19.09 -23.49
CA ILE A 394 -0.03 20.38 -22.91
C ILE A 394 1.19 21.31 -22.82
N ARG A 395 2.31 20.84 -22.25
CA ARG A 395 3.55 21.63 -22.16
C ARG A 395 4.07 22.06 -23.52
N GLY A 396 3.93 21.22 -24.55
CA GLY A 396 4.33 21.53 -25.91
C GLY A 396 3.38 22.47 -26.66
N LEU A 397 2.10 22.47 -26.33
CA LEU A 397 1.08 23.32 -26.96
C LEU A 397 0.98 24.71 -26.33
N LEU A 398 1.23 24.84 -25.01
CA LEU A 398 1.12 26.13 -24.29
C LEU A 398 1.91 27.27 -24.97
N PRO A 399 3.20 27.11 -25.35
CA PRO A 399 3.94 28.17 -26.05
C PRO A 399 3.36 28.53 -27.42
N GLN A 400 2.62 27.62 -28.07
CA GLN A 400 1.98 27.87 -29.36
C GLN A 400 0.69 28.67 -29.21
N ILE A 401 -0.05 28.41 -28.13
CA ILE A 401 -1.22 29.19 -27.75
C ILE A 401 -0.79 30.61 -27.40
N GLU A 402 0.28 30.77 -26.61
CA GLU A 402 0.86 32.07 -26.28
C GLU A 402 1.33 32.82 -27.53
N GLU A 403 2.08 32.17 -28.42
CA GLU A 403 2.50 32.77 -29.70
C GLU A 403 1.30 33.22 -30.54
N GLY A 404 0.28 32.37 -30.68
CA GLY A 404 -0.95 32.69 -31.42
C GLY A 404 -1.72 33.86 -30.82
N THR A 405 -1.81 33.91 -29.49
CA THR A 405 -2.50 34.98 -28.74
C THR A 405 -1.74 36.29 -28.87
N ASN A 406 -0.42 36.27 -28.71
CA ASN A 406 0.42 37.45 -28.91
C ASN A 406 0.28 37.99 -30.32
N LYS A 407 0.31 37.12 -31.34
CA LYS A 407 0.14 37.53 -32.74
C LYS A 407 -1.23 38.14 -33.02
N LEU A 408 -2.30 37.65 -32.39
CA LEU A 408 -3.63 38.25 -32.47
C LEU A 408 -3.67 39.63 -31.82
N ASN A 409 -3.07 39.79 -30.64
CA ASN A 409 -2.96 41.08 -29.96
C ASN A 409 -2.18 42.09 -30.82
N THR A 410 -1.04 41.69 -31.38
CA THR A 410 -0.26 42.53 -32.31
C THR A 410 -1.12 42.99 -33.49
N LEU A 411 -1.88 42.08 -34.11
CA LEU A 411 -2.73 42.42 -35.25
C LEU A 411 -3.86 43.38 -34.85
N GLN A 412 -4.45 43.21 -33.66
CA GLN A 412 -5.46 44.14 -33.14
C GLN A 412 -4.88 45.53 -32.86
N GLU A 413 -3.68 45.60 -32.27
CA GLU A 413 -2.96 46.86 -32.10
C GLU A 413 -2.66 47.54 -33.44
N GLU A 414 -2.19 46.77 -34.43
CA GLU A 414 -1.93 47.30 -35.78
C GLU A 414 -3.20 47.84 -36.44
N VAL A 415 -4.33 47.12 -36.35
CA VAL A 415 -5.63 47.61 -36.86
C VAL A 415 -6.02 48.91 -36.18
N HIS A 416 -5.92 48.99 -34.85
CA HIS A 416 -6.28 50.19 -34.09
C HIS A 416 -5.39 51.40 -34.42
N ILE A 417 -4.07 51.17 -34.59
CA ILE A 417 -3.12 52.20 -35.03
C ILE A 417 -3.50 52.69 -36.43
N LEU A 418 -3.80 51.79 -37.37
CA LEU A 418 -4.19 52.14 -38.72
C LEU A 418 -5.51 52.91 -38.79
N GLU A 419 -6.49 52.54 -37.97
CA GLU A 419 -7.76 53.26 -37.87
C GLU A 419 -7.58 54.67 -37.31
N ARG A 420 -6.74 54.82 -36.28
CA ARG A 420 -6.47 56.12 -35.63
C ARG A 420 -5.64 57.05 -36.53
N HIS A 421 -4.66 56.51 -37.26
CA HIS A 421 -3.72 57.27 -38.09
C HIS A 421 -4.08 57.26 -39.58
N LYS A 422 -5.35 57.02 -39.92
CA LYS A 422 -5.81 56.89 -41.31
C LYS A 422 -5.47 58.10 -42.19
N ALA A 423 -5.62 59.33 -41.66
CA ALA A 423 -5.29 60.56 -42.37
C ALA A 423 -3.77 60.74 -42.55
N ASP A 424 -2.99 60.45 -41.50
CA ASP A 424 -1.52 60.53 -41.52
C ASP A 424 -0.91 59.55 -42.53
N VAL A 425 -1.52 58.37 -42.69
CA VAL A 425 -1.11 57.35 -43.67
C VAL A 425 -1.40 57.79 -45.11
N GLU A 426 -2.45 58.58 -45.35
CA GLU A 426 -2.79 59.11 -46.67
C GLU A 426 -1.88 60.29 -47.07
N GLU A 427 -1.37 61.04 -46.09
CA GLU A 427 -0.56 62.26 -46.31
C GLU A 427 0.97 62.01 -46.22
N PHE A 428 1.44 61.13 -45.33
CA PHE A 428 2.86 60.83 -45.09
C PHE A 428 3.19 59.36 -45.36
N LYS A 429 3.91 59.08 -46.46
CA LYS A 429 4.30 57.73 -46.87
C LYS A 429 5.25 56.99 -45.91
N ASP A 430 5.93 57.71 -45.01
CA ASP A 430 6.95 57.16 -44.11
C ASP A 430 6.51 57.11 -42.62
N PHE A 431 5.20 57.06 -42.34
CA PHE A 431 4.71 56.93 -40.97
C PHE A 431 5.24 55.65 -40.31
N LYS A 432 5.82 55.81 -39.11
CA LYS A 432 6.40 54.71 -38.32
C LYS A 432 5.64 54.52 -37.03
N TYR A 433 5.43 53.27 -36.66
CA TYR A 433 4.76 52.91 -35.41
C TYR A 433 5.48 51.73 -34.76
N LYS A 434 5.33 51.59 -33.44
CA LYS A 434 5.90 50.49 -32.67
C LYS A 434 4.83 49.47 -32.34
N VAL A 435 5.16 48.19 -32.52
CA VAL A 435 4.33 47.07 -32.07
C VAL A 435 5.19 46.00 -31.44
N THR A 436 4.59 45.23 -30.54
CA THR A 436 5.26 44.08 -29.96
C THR A 436 5.10 42.89 -30.90
N GLU A 437 6.20 42.39 -31.44
CA GLU A 437 6.25 41.15 -32.22
C GLU A 437 6.84 40.00 -31.43
N THR A 438 6.40 38.79 -31.79
CA THR A 438 6.89 37.56 -31.19
C THR A 438 8.00 36.96 -32.04
N HIS A 439 9.19 36.83 -31.45
CA HIS A 439 10.37 36.24 -32.07
C HIS A 439 10.75 34.93 -31.40
N GLN A 440 11.59 34.16 -32.10
CA GLN A 440 12.07 32.86 -31.64
C GLN A 440 13.60 32.87 -31.54
N ARG A 441 14.13 32.46 -30.39
CA ARG A 441 15.57 32.28 -30.17
C ARG A 441 15.91 30.82 -29.86
N LYS A 442 17.18 30.49 -30.03
CA LYS A 442 17.75 29.23 -29.58
C LYS A 442 18.38 29.46 -28.21
N VAL A 443 18.01 28.62 -27.25
CA VAL A 443 18.54 28.62 -25.89
C VAL A 443 19.30 27.32 -25.71
N ASP A 444 20.58 27.42 -25.36
CA ASP A 444 21.42 26.24 -25.15
C ASP A 444 20.92 25.41 -23.97
N LEU A 445 21.11 24.09 -24.08
CA LEU A 445 20.69 23.13 -23.06
C LEU A 445 21.79 22.89 -22.03
N GLU A 446 21.39 22.67 -20.79
CA GLU A 446 22.29 22.18 -19.74
C GLU A 446 22.81 20.77 -20.07
N THR A 447 24.02 20.47 -19.61
CA THR A 447 24.63 19.14 -19.76
C THR A 447 23.71 18.05 -19.20
N GLY A 448 23.47 17.01 -19.99
CA GLY A 448 22.62 15.88 -19.60
C GLY A 448 21.11 16.09 -19.81
N LYS A 449 20.68 17.24 -20.36
CA LYS A 449 19.29 17.46 -20.81
C LYS A 449 19.14 17.17 -22.30
N TYR A 450 18.03 16.54 -22.67
CA TYR A 450 17.72 16.22 -24.06
C TYR A 450 16.43 16.91 -24.51
N VAL A 451 16.22 17.01 -25.82
CA VAL A 451 15.13 17.77 -26.43
C VAL A 451 14.57 17.03 -27.64
N THR A 452 13.31 17.24 -27.97
CA THR A 452 12.76 16.77 -29.24
C THR A 452 12.36 17.97 -30.08
N ASN A 453 13.27 18.46 -30.90
CA ASN A 453 13.01 19.56 -31.82
C ASN A 453 12.49 19.03 -33.16
N CYS A 454 11.43 19.63 -33.68
CA CYS A 454 11.00 19.41 -35.05
C CYS A 454 11.81 20.30 -36.00
N LEU A 455 12.56 19.71 -36.92
CA LEU A 455 13.36 20.47 -37.89
C LEU A 455 12.50 21.00 -39.06
N GLN A 456 11.31 20.46 -39.28
CA GLN A 456 10.39 20.96 -40.30
C GLN A 456 9.62 22.18 -39.81
N CYS A 457 9.11 22.14 -38.57
CA CYS A 457 8.40 23.26 -37.98
C CYS A 457 9.33 24.27 -37.31
N ASN A 458 10.62 23.92 -37.12
CA ASN A 458 11.59 24.68 -36.33
C ASN A 458 11.09 24.98 -34.91
N ARG A 459 10.63 23.98 -34.16
CA ARG A 459 10.09 24.19 -32.79
C ARG A 459 10.48 23.08 -31.83
N THR A 460 10.50 23.39 -30.55
CA THR A 460 10.64 22.41 -29.47
C THR A 460 9.30 21.71 -29.26
N CYS A 461 9.26 20.38 -29.47
CA CYS A 461 8.05 19.57 -29.27
C CYS A 461 8.01 18.90 -27.90
N HIS A 462 9.18 18.64 -27.29
CA HIS A 462 9.27 18.07 -25.95
C HIS A 462 10.59 18.49 -25.27
N TYR A 463 10.50 19.06 -24.07
CA TYR A 463 11.64 19.40 -23.21
C TYR A 463 11.20 19.44 -21.73
N PRO A 464 11.98 18.87 -20.78
CA PRO A 464 13.13 17.99 -21.02
C PRO A 464 12.67 16.62 -21.55
N CYS A 465 13.42 16.05 -22.49
CA CYS A 465 13.18 14.69 -23.00
C CYS A 465 14.13 13.70 -22.32
N ALA A 466 13.66 12.50 -21.99
CA ALA A 466 14.52 11.45 -21.44
C ALA A 466 15.39 10.73 -22.50
N LEU A 467 15.09 10.93 -23.79
CA LEU A 467 15.74 10.20 -24.89
C LEU A 467 16.89 11.00 -25.49
N SER A 468 18.11 10.51 -25.29
CA SER A 468 19.36 11.03 -25.86
C SER A 468 19.62 10.56 -27.31
N ASP A 469 19.11 9.38 -27.66
CA ASP A 469 19.30 8.79 -28.99
C ASP A 469 18.15 9.17 -29.95
N ASP A 470 18.52 9.71 -31.11
CA ASP A 470 17.60 10.08 -32.17
C ASP A 470 16.89 8.88 -32.81
N SER A 471 17.53 7.71 -32.82
CA SER A 471 16.95 6.48 -33.38
C SER A 471 15.69 6.05 -32.63
N ARG A 472 15.59 6.46 -31.36
CA ARG A 472 14.50 6.12 -30.43
C ARG A 472 13.43 7.20 -30.35
N LYS A 473 13.47 8.25 -31.18
CA LYS A 473 12.50 9.36 -31.11
C LYS A 473 11.07 8.95 -31.38
N ALA A 474 10.82 7.82 -32.04
CA ALA A 474 9.49 7.20 -32.14
C ALA A 474 8.88 6.92 -30.75
N SER A 475 9.71 6.63 -29.74
CA SER A 475 9.31 6.38 -28.35
C SER A 475 9.20 7.65 -27.51
N CYS A 476 9.41 8.84 -28.07
CA CYS A 476 9.27 10.09 -27.33
C CYS A 476 7.81 10.29 -26.91
N VAL A 477 7.59 10.79 -25.69
CA VAL A 477 6.25 11.02 -25.11
C VAL A 477 5.38 11.96 -25.96
N ALA A 478 6.00 12.87 -26.73
CA ALA A 478 5.28 13.75 -27.66
C ALA A 478 4.86 13.06 -28.99
N MET A 479 5.19 11.78 -29.18
CA MET A 479 4.82 11.00 -30.35
C MET A 479 3.65 10.07 -30.06
N ASN A 480 2.77 9.92 -31.04
CA ASN A 480 1.74 8.89 -31.07
C ASN A 480 1.70 8.26 -32.45
N ASP A 481 1.79 6.93 -32.51
CA ASP A 481 1.79 6.14 -33.75
C ASP A 481 2.76 6.69 -34.81
N GLY A 482 3.97 7.06 -34.36
CA GLY A 482 5.04 7.58 -35.21
C GLY A 482 4.94 9.08 -35.58
N ASN A 483 3.86 9.77 -35.23
CA ASN A 483 3.67 11.19 -35.55
C ASN A 483 3.67 12.07 -34.30
N CYS A 484 4.15 13.30 -34.44
CA CYS A 484 4.17 14.25 -33.33
C CYS A 484 2.78 14.81 -33.05
N MET A 485 2.40 14.84 -31.77
CA MET A 485 1.13 15.45 -31.31
C MET A 485 1.25 16.95 -31.04
N VAL A 486 2.47 17.47 -30.96
CA VAL A 486 2.75 18.85 -30.55
C VAL A 486 2.96 19.77 -31.74
N CYS A 487 3.78 19.41 -32.72
CA CYS A 487 4.06 20.31 -33.82
C CYS A 487 2.84 20.48 -34.75
N PRO A 488 2.62 21.68 -35.32
CA PRO A 488 1.44 21.97 -36.14
C PRO A 488 1.36 21.09 -37.39
N GLY A 489 2.50 20.62 -37.90
CA GLY A 489 2.56 19.74 -39.07
C GLY A 489 2.32 18.26 -38.77
N LYS A 490 2.11 17.86 -37.50
CA LYS A 490 2.05 16.46 -37.05
C LYS A 490 3.17 15.59 -37.65
N CYS A 491 4.37 16.18 -37.76
CA CYS A 491 5.47 15.61 -38.50
C CYS A 491 5.87 14.23 -37.96
N HIS A 492 6.29 13.34 -38.86
CA HIS A 492 6.80 12.02 -38.50
C HIS A 492 8.04 12.14 -37.58
N TRP A 493 8.21 11.18 -36.66
CA TRP A 493 9.25 11.20 -35.63
C TRP A 493 10.67 11.38 -36.20
N GLN A 494 10.94 10.88 -37.42
CA GLN A 494 12.24 11.01 -38.09
C GLN A 494 12.65 12.46 -38.40
N LYS A 495 11.68 13.39 -38.43
CA LYS A 495 11.93 14.83 -38.60
C LYS A 495 12.32 15.52 -37.30
N HIS A 496 12.42 14.75 -36.20
CA HIS A 496 12.75 15.26 -34.90
C HIS A 496 14.13 14.81 -34.45
N LYS A 497 14.86 15.74 -33.83
CA LYS A 497 16.25 15.54 -33.43
C LYS A 497 16.52 16.09 -32.04
N ASN A 498 17.46 15.48 -31.36
CA ASN A 498 18.20 16.09 -30.27
C ASN A 498 19.12 17.15 -30.86
N ASN A 499 19.00 18.38 -30.37
CA ASN A 499 19.96 19.44 -30.63
C ASN A 499 20.50 19.95 -29.29
N SER A 500 21.64 20.65 -29.33
CA SER A 500 22.22 21.32 -28.15
C SER A 500 21.41 22.51 -27.65
N TYR A 501 20.28 22.82 -28.30
CA TYR A 501 19.43 23.97 -27.99
C TYR A 501 17.95 23.58 -28.02
N ARG A 502 17.15 24.33 -27.27
CA ARG A 502 15.69 24.40 -27.42
C ARG A 502 15.31 25.74 -28.04
N PHE A 503 14.21 25.75 -28.75
CA PHE A 503 13.56 26.98 -29.18
C PHE A 503 12.73 27.59 -28.05
N GLU A 504 12.86 28.90 -27.87
CA GLU A 504 12.08 29.72 -26.94
C GLU A 504 11.51 30.91 -27.68
N VAL A 505 10.26 31.25 -27.35
CA VAL A 505 9.51 32.34 -27.94
C VAL A 505 9.54 33.55 -26.99
N PHE A 506 9.79 34.75 -27.50
CA PHE A 506 9.91 35.96 -26.68
C PHE A 506 9.42 37.21 -27.43
N PRO A 507 8.86 38.21 -26.72
CA PRO A 507 8.41 39.46 -27.32
C PRO A 507 9.58 40.43 -27.57
N ILE A 508 9.51 41.19 -28.65
CA ILE A 508 10.39 42.32 -28.98
C ILE A 508 9.54 43.48 -29.49
N GLU A 509 9.82 44.70 -29.04
CA GLU A 509 9.28 45.90 -29.69
C GLU A 509 9.99 46.17 -31.01
N VAL A 510 9.23 46.20 -32.09
CA VAL A 510 9.73 46.51 -33.43
C VAL A 510 9.07 47.77 -33.97
N GLU A 511 9.86 48.58 -34.67
CA GLU A 511 9.38 49.76 -35.39
C GLU A 511 9.07 49.36 -36.84
N LYS A 512 7.84 49.61 -37.28
CA LYS A 512 7.33 49.24 -38.60
C LYS A 512 6.83 50.46 -39.37
N THR A 513 6.81 50.31 -40.69
CA THR A 513 6.22 51.29 -41.62
C THR A 513 4.95 50.76 -42.26
N TYR A 514 4.14 51.66 -42.83
CA TYR A 514 2.94 51.27 -43.57
C TYR A 514 3.24 50.37 -44.80
N GLU A 515 4.39 50.57 -45.45
CA GLU A 515 4.83 49.76 -46.58
C GLU A 515 5.09 48.29 -46.16
N ASP A 516 5.57 48.08 -44.94
CA ASP A 516 5.80 46.74 -44.38
C ASP A 516 4.49 45.97 -44.19
N ILE A 517 3.42 46.65 -43.74
CA ILE A 517 2.08 46.06 -43.63
C ILE A 517 1.56 45.65 -45.01
N LYS A 518 1.65 46.54 -46.01
CA LYS A 518 1.23 46.23 -47.39
C LYS A 518 1.96 45.02 -47.96
N ARG A 519 3.28 44.93 -47.76
CA ARG A 519 4.07 43.76 -48.17
C ARG A 519 3.60 42.49 -47.47
N SER A 520 3.39 42.53 -46.16
CA SER A 520 2.95 41.37 -45.38
C SER A 520 1.58 40.83 -45.84
N ILE A 521 0.60 41.71 -46.10
CA ILE A 521 -0.73 41.35 -46.62
C ILE A 521 -0.61 40.72 -48.03
N THR A 522 0.26 41.28 -48.88
CA THR A 522 0.47 40.78 -50.25
C THR A 522 1.10 39.38 -50.24
N LEU A 523 2.06 39.15 -49.34
CA LEU A 523 2.68 37.83 -49.12
C LEU A 523 1.69 36.81 -48.56
N GLN A 524 0.82 37.21 -47.62
CA GLN A 524 -0.24 36.35 -47.08
C GLN A 524 -1.29 35.97 -48.13
N LYS A 525 -1.71 36.92 -48.99
CA LYS A 525 -2.63 36.63 -50.10
C LYS A 525 -2.04 35.61 -51.10
N LYS A 526 -0.75 35.71 -51.42
CA LYS A 526 -0.06 34.74 -52.29
C LYS A 526 0.01 33.34 -51.67
N THR A 527 0.29 33.24 -50.37
CA THR A 527 0.35 31.94 -49.66
C THR A 527 -1.03 31.30 -49.45
N HIS A 528 -2.09 32.09 -49.25
CA HIS A 528 -3.46 31.58 -49.17
C HIS A 528 -3.97 31.05 -50.52
N SER A 529 -3.58 31.68 -51.64
CA SER A 529 -3.93 31.21 -52.98
C SER A 529 -3.27 29.87 -53.32
N ASN A 530 -2.03 29.64 -52.88
CA ASN A 530 -1.31 28.37 -53.10
C ASN A 530 -1.83 27.22 -52.22
N LYS A 531 -2.43 27.50 -51.06
CA LYS A 531 -3.03 26.48 -50.17
C LYS A 531 -4.42 26.00 -50.61
N LYS A 532 -5.12 26.71 -51.51
CA LYS A 532 -6.38 26.26 -52.13
C LYS A 532 -6.16 25.37 -53.37
N LEU A 533 -4.93 25.25 -53.84
CA LEU A 533 -4.51 24.52 -55.04
C LEU A 533 -3.80 23.18 -54.71
N LEU A 534 -3.67 22.85 -53.43
CA LEU A 534 -3.21 21.57 -52.86
C LEU A 534 -4.32 21.03 -51.98
#